data_AF-A0A2M8NGX3-F1
#
_entry.id   AF-A0A2M8NGX3-F1
#
_cell.length_a   1.000
_cell.length_b   1.000
_cell.length_c   1.000
_cell.angle_alpha   90.00
_cell.angle_beta   90.00
_cell.angle_gamma   90.00
#
_symmetry.space_group_name_H-M   'P 1'
#
loop_
_entity.id
_entity.type
_entity.pdbx_description
1 polymer ?
#
loop_
_entity_poly.entity_id
_entity_poly.type
_entity_poly.pdbx_seq_one_letter_code
_entity_poly.pdbx_strand_id
1 'polypeptide(L)'
;MTVDPLLAWREEFPILSTCTYLISNSLGAMPRGVYDRLAEYADTWSALGVRAWGTPYEDNPTWWELKRAVGDKIAPLMGAPTGSVIMQENASIANAILISALDFSDTRRDKVVMSDQDFPSDVYSASRMLPPHMRVEFVRSDDGISIDTQKLLDAIDERTRLVSLS
;
A
#
# COMPACT_ATOMS: atom_id res chain seq x y z
N MET A 1 -24.77 -25.65 -16.32
CA MET A 1 -23.62 -24.83 -15.93
C MET A 1 -24.06 -24.01 -14.73
N THR A 2 -23.36 -24.13 -13.61
CA THR A 2 -23.56 -23.26 -12.44
C THR A 2 -23.14 -21.85 -12.83
N VAL A 3 -24.00 -20.86 -12.56
CA VAL A 3 -23.65 -19.44 -12.74
C VAL A 3 -22.55 -19.12 -11.74
N ASP A 4 -21.48 -18.46 -12.20
CA ASP A 4 -20.42 -17.97 -11.32
C ASP A 4 -21.03 -16.95 -10.33
N PRO A 5 -21.03 -17.25 -9.01
CA PRO A 5 -21.63 -16.37 -8.01
C PRO A 5 -20.96 -14.99 -7.96
N LEU A 6 -19.72 -14.84 -8.44
CA LEU A 6 -19.01 -13.56 -8.46
C LEU A 6 -19.57 -12.59 -9.51
N LEU A 7 -20.34 -13.07 -10.50
CA LEU A 7 -20.98 -12.21 -11.49
C LEU A 7 -21.99 -11.23 -10.86
N ALA A 8 -22.52 -11.53 -9.68
CA ALA A 8 -23.37 -10.61 -8.92
C ALA A 8 -22.67 -9.28 -8.60
N TRP A 9 -21.34 -9.26 -8.49
CA TRP A 9 -20.57 -8.04 -8.20
C TRP A 9 -20.32 -7.18 -9.43
N ARG A 10 -20.56 -7.68 -10.65
CA ARG A 10 -20.22 -6.95 -11.88
C ARG A 10 -20.96 -5.62 -11.99
N GLU A 11 -22.23 -5.57 -11.53
CA GLU A 11 -23.06 -4.36 -11.54
C GLU A 11 -22.65 -3.34 -10.46
N GLU A 12 -21.77 -3.68 -9.52
CA GLU A 12 -21.17 -2.71 -8.62
C GLU A 12 -20.17 -1.79 -9.34
N PHE A 13 -19.73 -2.13 -10.56
CA PHE A 13 -18.71 -1.40 -11.31
C PHE A 13 -19.27 -0.92 -12.67
N PRO A 14 -19.89 0.28 -12.73
CA PRO A 14 -20.63 0.73 -13.92
C PRO A 14 -19.83 0.73 -15.23
N ILE A 15 -18.52 1.00 -15.18
CA ILE A 15 -17.63 1.01 -16.35
C ILE A 15 -17.60 -0.33 -17.10
N LEU A 16 -17.89 -1.45 -16.41
CA LEU A 16 -17.91 -2.79 -17.01
C LEU A 16 -19.09 -3.01 -17.97
N SER A 17 -20.08 -2.12 -17.99
CA SER A 17 -21.18 -2.13 -18.96
C SER A 17 -20.83 -1.45 -20.27
N THR A 18 -19.83 -0.55 -20.28
CA THR A 18 -19.45 0.27 -21.43
C THR A 18 -18.07 -0.07 -21.98
N CYS A 19 -17.25 -0.81 -21.21
CA CYS A 19 -15.87 -1.09 -21.55
C CYS A 19 -15.44 -2.50 -21.10
N THR A 20 -14.62 -3.14 -21.93
CA THR A 20 -13.86 -4.33 -21.51
C THR A 20 -12.62 -3.87 -20.75
N TYR A 21 -12.75 -3.71 -19.43
CA TYR A 21 -11.75 -3.10 -18.57
C TYR A 21 -10.64 -4.08 -18.15
N LEU A 22 -9.58 -4.19 -18.96
CA LEU A 22 -8.44 -5.10 -18.75
C LEU A 22 -7.19 -4.39 -18.20
N ILE A 23 -7.37 -3.44 -17.27
CA ILE A 23 -6.27 -2.63 -16.71
C ILE A 23 -6.40 -2.38 -15.19
N SER A 24 -7.16 -3.23 -14.50
CA SER A 24 -7.42 -3.10 -13.05
C SER A 24 -6.17 -3.16 -12.19
N ASN A 25 -5.07 -3.74 -12.69
CA ASN A 25 -3.78 -3.77 -12.03
C ASN A 25 -3.08 -2.40 -11.97
N SER A 26 -3.47 -1.45 -12.82
CA SER A 26 -2.99 -0.07 -12.75
C SER A 26 -3.95 0.81 -11.95
N LEU A 27 -5.24 0.74 -12.25
CA LEU A 27 -6.29 1.46 -11.52
C LEU A 27 -7.53 0.58 -11.45
N GLY A 28 -8.04 0.31 -10.26
CA GLY A 28 -9.26 -0.48 -10.09
C GLY A 28 -10.47 0.23 -10.68
N ALA A 29 -11.41 -0.53 -11.24
CA ALA A 29 -12.71 0.00 -11.63
C ALA A 29 -13.40 0.61 -10.39
N MET A 30 -13.94 1.83 -10.52
CA MET A 30 -14.58 2.54 -9.41
C MET A 30 -15.92 1.87 -9.05
N PRO A 31 -16.12 1.44 -7.79
CA PRO A 31 -17.43 0.98 -7.32
C PRO A 31 -18.48 2.09 -7.36
N ARG A 32 -19.74 1.77 -7.66
CA ARG A 32 -20.83 2.75 -7.74
C ARG A 32 -21.05 3.54 -6.46
N GLY A 33 -20.85 2.91 -5.30
CA GLY A 33 -21.06 3.54 -4.00
C GLY A 33 -20.00 4.58 -3.61
N VAL A 34 -18.93 4.75 -4.39
CA VAL A 34 -17.90 5.76 -4.08
C VAL A 34 -18.46 7.18 -4.17
N TYR A 35 -19.43 7.45 -5.06
CA TYR A 35 -20.07 8.77 -5.15
C TYR A 35 -20.75 9.17 -3.83
N ASP A 36 -21.51 8.24 -3.24
CA ASP A 36 -22.20 8.48 -1.97
C ASP A 36 -21.19 8.73 -0.84
N ARG A 37 -20.09 7.97 -0.79
CA ARG A 37 -19.03 8.16 0.23
C ARG A 37 -18.30 9.49 0.10
N LEU A 38 -18.11 9.99 -1.11
CA LEU A 38 -17.52 11.31 -1.34
C LEU A 38 -18.48 12.43 -0.94
N ALA A 39 -19.78 12.26 -1.18
CA ALA A 39 -20.80 13.18 -0.71
C ALA A 39 -20.85 13.21 0.84
N GLU A 40 -20.91 12.04 1.49
CA GLU A 40 -20.87 11.90 2.95
C GLU A 40 -19.63 12.61 3.56
N TYR A 41 -18.46 12.48 2.93
CA TYR A 41 -17.25 13.16 3.37
C TYR A 41 -17.37 14.69 3.27
N ALA A 42 -17.92 15.20 2.17
CA ALA A 42 -18.13 16.64 1.98
C ALA A 42 -19.18 17.20 2.94
N ASP A 43 -20.27 16.46 3.18
CA ASP A 43 -21.32 16.83 4.12
C ASP A 43 -20.81 16.89 5.56
N THR A 44 -20.01 15.89 5.97
CA THR A 44 -19.31 15.87 7.26
C THR A 44 -18.45 17.12 7.43
N TRP A 45 -17.67 17.48 6.40
CA TRP A 45 -16.81 18.66 6.44
C TRP A 45 -17.62 19.95 6.54
N SER A 46 -18.69 20.08 5.74
CA SER A 46 -19.57 21.25 5.75
C SER A 46 -20.26 21.44 7.11
N ALA A 47 -20.71 20.35 7.74
CA ALA A 47 -21.43 20.39 9.01
C ALA A 47 -20.53 20.67 10.22
N LEU A 48 -19.32 20.11 10.25
CA LEU A 48 -18.46 20.13 11.45
C LEU A 48 -17.20 21.00 11.32
N GLY A 49 -16.72 21.25 10.09
CA GLY A 49 -15.43 21.89 9.88
C GLY A 49 -14.31 21.12 10.58
N VAL A 50 -13.43 21.84 11.28
CA VAL A 50 -12.32 21.25 12.05
C VAL A 50 -12.80 20.26 13.14
N ARG A 51 -14.04 20.36 13.60
CA ARG A 51 -14.56 19.45 14.64
C ARG A 51 -14.67 18.01 14.15
N ALA A 52 -14.72 17.77 12.83
CA ALA A 52 -14.75 16.43 12.25
C ALA A 52 -13.56 15.54 12.68
N TRP A 53 -12.45 16.15 13.09
CA TRP A 53 -11.31 15.43 13.67
C TRP A 53 -11.64 14.66 14.96
N GLY A 54 -12.56 15.15 15.78
CA GLY A 54 -12.87 14.53 17.08
C GLY A 54 -14.36 14.38 17.40
N THR A 55 -15.24 14.76 16.47
CA THR A 55 -16.69 14.67 16.63
C THR A 55 -17.24 13.72 15.56
N PRO A 56 -17.89 12.61 15.94
CA PRO A 56 -18.60 11.75 15.00
C PRO A 56 -19.71 12.50 14.26
N TYR A 57 -20.01 12.07 13.04
CA TYR A 57 -21.09 12.61 12.22
C TYR A 57 -21.92 11.45 11.66
N GLU A 58 -23.20 11.42 12.02
CA GLU A 58 -24.08 10.27 11.74
C GLU A 58 -23.45 8.95 12.23
N ASP A 59 -23.37 7.93 11.37
CA ASP A 59 -22.77 6.63 11.66
C ASP A 59 -21.27 6.57 11.31
N ASN A 60 -20.65 7.69 10.91
CA ASN A 60 -19.25 7.74 10.53
C ASN A 60 -18.32 7.95 11.74
N PRO A 61 -17.16 7.26 11.78
CA PRO A 61 -16.13 7.52 12.79
C PRO A 61 -15.56 8.93 12.63
N THR A 62 -14.89 9.42 13.66
CA THR A 62 -14.14 10.68 13.57
C THR A 62 -13.07 10.59 12.49
N TRP A 63 -12.67 11.71 11.88
CA TRP A 63 -11.56 11.70 10.91
C TRP A 63 -10.25 11.22 11.52
N TRP A 64 -10.05 11.41 12.82
CA TRP A 64 -8.90 10.86 13.55
C TRP A 64 -8.90 9.32 13.54
N GLU A 65 -10.06 8.69 13.69
CA GLU A 65 -10.18 7.23 13.77
C GLU A 65 -10.31 6.57 12.39
N LEU A 66 -10.71 7.33 11.36
CA LEU A 66 -11.05 6.81 10.03
C LEU A 66 -9.94 5.96 9.41
N LYS A 67 -8.67 6.40 9.47
CA LYS A 67 -7.54 5.64 8.90
C LYS A 67 -7.37 4.26 9.56
N ARG A 68 -7.61 4.16 10.88
CA ARG A 68 -7.55 2.89 11.62
C ARG A 68 -8.78 2.04 11.32
N ALA A 69 -9.97 2.62 11.33
CA ALA A 69 -11.22 1.90 11.04
C ALA A 69 -11.20 1.26 9.64
N VAL A 70 -10.70 1.98 8.62
CA VAL A 70 -10.52 1.41 7.27
C VAL A 70 -9.42 0.35 7.26
N GLY A 71 -8.31 0.57 7.97
CA GLY A 71 -7.24 -0.42 8.10
C GLY A 71 -7.73 -1.74 8.70
N ASP A 72 -8.47 -1.69 9.80
CA ASP A 72 -9.05 -2.86 10.46
C ASP A 72 -10.06 -3.59 9.56
N LYS A 73 -10.79 -2.86 8.71
CA LYS A 73 -11.71 -3.44 7.73
C LYS A 73 -11.00 -4.27 6.66
N ILE A 74 -9.78 -3.89 6.26
CA ILE A 74 -9.02 -4.58 5.20
C ILE A 74 -7.97 -5.56 5.75
N ALA A 75 -7.62 -5.48 7.04
CA ALA A 75 -6.64 -6.36 7.67
C ALA A 75 -6.86 -7.86 7.42
N PRO A 76 -8.10 -8.40 7.42
CA PRO A 76 -8.34 -9.81 7.12
C PRO A 76 -7.91 -10.24 5.71
N LEU A 77 -7.89 -9.34 4.73
CA LEU A 77 -7.51 -9.65 3.34
C LEU A 77 -6.02 -10.02 3.22
N MET A 78 -5.20 -9.58 4.17
CA MET A 78 -3.75 -9.82 4.23
C MET A 78 -3.35 -10.67 5.43
N GLY A 79 -4.31 -11.22 6.19
CA GLY A 79 -4.05 -12.00 7.40
C GLY A 79 -3.41 -11.21 8.54
N ALA A 80 -3.57 -9.88 8.55
CA ALA A 80 -2.96 -9.02 9.55
C ALA A 80 -3.78 -9.00 10.87
N PRO A 81 -3.12 -8.90 12.04
CA PRO A 81 -3.81 -8.73 13.32
C PRO A 81 -4.69 -7.47 13.38
N THR A 82 -5.76 -7.49 14.17
CA THR A 82 -6.55 -6.28 14.47
C THR A 82 -5.67 -5.17 15.04
N GLY A 83 -5.86 -3.94 14.58
CA GLY A 83 -5.12 -2.76 15.02
C GLY A 83 -3.70 -2.65 14.44
N SER A 84 -3.30 -3.53 13.52
CA SER A 84 -1.95 -3.54 12.92
C SER A 84 -1.86 -2.92 11.52
N VAL A 85 -2.99 -2.48 10.94
CA VAL A 85 -3.04 -1.89 9.60
C VAL A 85 -3.47 -0.43 9.69
N ILE A 86 -2.79 0.44 8.94
CA ILE A 86 -3.14 1.86 8.80
C ILE A 86 -3.14 2.25 7.33
N MET A 87 -4.18 2.97 6.91
CA MET A 87 -4.29 3.48 5.54
C MET A 87 -3.38 4.69 5.31
N GLN A 88 -2.69 4.70 4.16
CA GLN A 88 -1.97 5.86 3.64
C GLN A 88 -2.46 6.21 2.24
N GLU A 89 -2.15 7.41 1.79
CA GLU A 89 -2.68 8.00 0.55
C GLU A 89 -2.20 7.24 -0.70
N ASN A 90 -0.99 6.67 -0.66
CA ASN A 90 -0.45 5.79 -1.70
C ASN A 90 0.72 4.94 -1.17
N ALA A 91 1.16 3.98 -1.99
CA ALA A 91 2.25 3.07 -1.65
C ALA A 91 3.58 3.78 -1.39
N SER A 92 3.92 4.83 -2.17
CA SER A 92 5.18 5.55 -2.02
C SER A 92 5.27 6.30 -0.68
N ILE A 93 4.18 6.94 -0.25
CA ILE A 93 4.10 7.58 1.08
C ILE A 93 4.18 6.53 2.19
N ALA A 94 3.49 5.40 2.05
CA ALA A 94 3.57 4.31 3.01
C ALA A 94 5.01 3.79 3.17
N ASN A 95 5.72 3.58 2.04
CA ASN A 95 7.10 3.14 2.03
C ASN A 95 8.05 4.19 2.65
N ALA A 96 7.87 5.47 2.32
CA ALA A 96 8.65 6.56 2.93
C ALA A 96 8.47 6.63 4.45
N ILE A 97 7.23 6.50 4.94
CA ILE A 97 6.94 6.45 6.38
C ILE A 97 7.66 5.25 7.02
N LEU A 98 7.57 4.07 6.40
CA LEU A 98 8.24 2.87 6.89
C LEU A 98 9.75 3.07 7.01
N ILE A 99 10.41 3.53 5.93
CA ILE A 99 11.86 3.78 5.92
C ILE A 99 12.24 4.81 6.99
N SER A 100 11.46 5.88 7.18
CA SER A 100 11.74 6.91 8.17
C SER A 100 11.65 6.43 9.63
N ALA A 101 10.90 5.35 9.87
CA ALA A 101 10.69 4.77 11.20
C ALA A 101 11.71 3.68 11.56
N LEU A 102 12.54 3.24 10.60
CA LEU A 102 13.56 2.23 10.83
C LEU A 102 14.80 2.86 11.49
N ASP A 103 15.36 2.13 12.46
CA ASP A 103 16.65 2.48 13.05
C ASP A 103 17.78 2.01 12.12
N PHE A 104 18.73 2.91 11.83
CA PHE A 104 19.93 2.63 11.04
C PHE A 104 21.23 2.92 11.81
N SER A 105 21.16 3.02 13.14
CA SER A 105 22.33 3.34 13.98
C SER A 105 23.37 2.21 14.05
N ASP A 106 22.99 0.95 13.83
CA ASP A 106 23.93 -0.18 13.77
C ASP A 106 24.70 -0.20 12.45
N THR A 107 25.90 0.37 12.46
CA THR A 107 26.77 0.50 11.28
C THR A 107 27.40 -0.83 10.82
N ARG A 108 27.22 -1.93 11.57
CA ARG A 108 27.67 -3.27 11.11
C ARG A 108 26.71 -3.84 10.07
N ARG A 109 25.43 -3.50 10.17
CA ARG A 109 24.38 -3.87 9.21
C ARG A 109 24.06 -2.68 8.32
N ASP A 110 24.92 -2.48 7.32
CA ASP A 110 24.90 -1.30 6.44
C ASP A 110 24.36 -1.59 5.03
N LYS A 111 23.60 -2.68 4.86
CA LYS A 111 23.12 -3.14 3.55
C LYS A 111 21.61 -3.27 3.46
N VAL A 112 21.03 -2.81 2.37
CA VAL A 112 19.61 -3.02 1.99
C VAL A 112 19.59 -3.83 0.71
N VAL A 113 18.91 -4.97 0.71
CA VAL A 113 18.73 -5.81 -0.48
C VAL A 113 17.43 -5.44 -1.17
N MET A 114 17.49 -5.16 -2.47
CA MET A 114 16.36 -4.82 -3.34
C MET A 114 16.46 -5.56 -4.67
N SER A 115 15.38 -5.58 -5.43
CA SER A 115 15.34 -6.08 -6.81
C SER A 115 15.50 -4.94 -7.81
N ASP A 116 16.16 -5.18 -8.95
CA ASP A 116 16.16 -4.21 -10.07
C ASP A 116 14.83 -4.19 -10.85
N GLN A 117 13.89 -5.07 -10.50
CA GLN A 117 12.52 -5.09 -10.99
C GLN A 117 11.52 -4.41 -10.03
N ASP A 118 11.96 -3.95 -8.87
CA ASP A 118 11.09 -3.22 -7.94
C ASP A 118 10.54 -1.94 -8.58
N PHE A 119 9.34 -1.54 -8.17
CA PHE A 119 8.70 -0.38 -8.76
C PHE A 119 9.55 0.88 -8.52
N PRO A 120 9.69 1.79 -9.51
CA PRO A 120 10.65 2.89 -9.42
C PRO A 120 10.51 3.76 -8.17
N SER A 121 9.29 3.97 -7.67
CA SER A 121 9.08 4.78 -6.46
C SER A 121 9.70 4.16 -5.21
N ASP A 122 9.79 2.84 -5.12
CA ASP A 122 10.40 2.17 -3.96
C ASP A 122 11.91 2.31 -3.99
N VAL A 123 12.50 2.13 -5.17
CA VAL A 123 13.92 2.37 -5.44
C VAL A 123 14.29 3.83 -5.15
N TYR A 124 13.50 4.80 -5.62
CA TYR A 124 13.77 6.22 -5.40
C TYR A 124 13.63 6.61 -3.92
N SER A 125 12.60 6.10 -3.23
CA SER A 125 12.41 6.36 -1.80
C SER A 125 13.57 5.82 -0.99
N ALA A 126 13.93 4.55 -1.18
CA ALA A 126 15.05 3.92 -0.49
C ALA A 126 16.38 4.64 -0.79
N SER A 127 16.72 4.83 -2.06
CA SER A 127 18.01 5.45 -2.44
C SER A 127 18.20 6.89 -1.97
N ARG A 128 17.12 7.62 -1.68
CA ARG A 128 17.17 9.03 -1.22
C ARG A 128 16.99 9.21 0.28
N MET A 129 16.27 8.31 0.95
CA MET A 129 15.97 8.43 2.38
C MET A 129 16.95 7.67 3.26
N LEU A 130 17.65 6.69 2.71
CA LEU A 130 18.65 5.94 3.48
C LEU A 130 19.82 6.85 3.90
N PRO A 131 20.32 6.70 5.15
CA PRO A 131 21.52 7.40 5.58
C PRO A 131 22.74 7.11 4.69
N PRO A 132 23.74 8.03 4.61
CA PRO A 132 24.89 7.88 3.71
C PRO A 132 25.74 6.61 3.91
N HIS A 133 25.71 6.01 5.10
CA HIS A 133 26.45 4.77 5.37
C HIS A 133 25.74 3.51 4.87
N MET A 134 24.45 3.60 4.55
CA MET A 134 23.69 2.48 4.01
C MET A 134 23.96 2.30 2.52
N ARG A 135 24.08 1.04 2.09
CA ARG A 135 24.28 0.65 0.70
C ARG A 135 23.07 -0.14 0.21
N VAL A 136 22.66 0.10 -1.02
CA VAL A 136 21.64 -0.72 -1.68
C VAL A 136 22.34 -1.74 -2.57
N GLU A 137 22.08 -3.02 -2.33
CA GLU A 137 22.46 -4.13 -3.21
C GLU A 137 21.25 -4.52 -4.04
N PHE A 138 21.35 -4.34 -5.36
CA PHE A 138 20.30 -4.74 -6.30
C PHE A 138 20.59 -6.15 -6.83
N VAL A 139 19.64 -7.05 -6.60
CA VAL A 139 19.60 -8.35 -7.24
C VAL A 139 18.97 -8.18 -8.62
N ARG A 140 19.72 -8.56 -9.65
CA ARG A 140 19.32 -8.35 -11.04
C ARG A 140 18.53 -9.52 -11.59
N SER A 141 17.48 -9.21 -12.34
CA SER A 141 16.79 -10.18 -13.18
C SER A 141 17.66 -10.60 -14.38
N ASP A 142 17.62 -11.88 -14.72
CA ASP A 142 18.32 -12.42 -15.90
C ASP A 142 17.48 -12.27 -17.18
N ASP A 143 16.16 -12.24 -17.05
CA ASP A 143 15.20 -12.23 -18.17
C ASP A 143 14.36 -10.94 -18.23
N GLY A 144 14.50 -10.05 -17.24
CA GLY A 144 13.70 -8.83 -17.09
C GLY A 144 12.24 -9.07 -16.67
N ILE A 145 11.92 -10.27 -16.18
CA ILE A 145 10.56 -10.67 -15.78
C ILE A 145 10.57 -11.26 -14.37
N SER A 146 11.53 -12.13 -14.08
CA SER A 146 11.60 -12.90 -12.85
C SER A 146 12.91 -12.66 -12.10
N ILE A 147 12.88 -12.84 -10.79
CA ILE A 147 14.07 -12.82 -9.95
C ILE A 147 14.37 -14.23 -9.48
N ASP A 148 15.62 -14.66 -9.72
CA ASP A 148 16.13 -15.92 -9.18
C ASP A 148 16.15 -15.84 -7.64
N THR A 149 15.38 -16.72 -7.01
CA THR A 149 15.27 -16.79 -5.55
C THR A 149 16.61 -17.09 -4.89
N GLN A 150 17.46 -17.93 -5.49
CA GLN A 150 18.77 -18.24 -4.92
C GLN A 150 19.67 -17.00 -4.94
N LYS A 151 19.63 -16.17 -6.00
CA LYS A 151 20.38 -14.91 -6.02
C LYS A 151 19.93 -13.93 -4.95
N LEU A 152 18.62 -13.88 -4.65
CA LEU A 152 18.10 -13.11 -3.52
C LEU A 152 18.64 -13.62 -2.18
N LEU A 153 18.62 -14.93 -1.98
CA LEU A 153 19.13 -15.55 -0.76
C LEU A 153 20.64 -15.34 -0.59
N ASP A 154 21.40 -15.46 -1.66
CA ASP A 154 22.86 -15.25 -1.67
C ASP A 154 23.24 -13.79 -1.37
N ALA A 155 22.37 -12.84 -1.70
CA ALA A 155 22.54 -11.43 -1.37
C ALA A 155 22.25 -11.11 0.11
N ILE A 156 21.61 -12.01 0.86
CA ILE A 156 21.29 -11.81 2.28
C ILE A 156 22.43 -12.37 3.13
N ASP A 157 23.05 -11.49 3.92
CA ASP A 157 24.19 -11.80 4.78
C ASP A 157 24.13 -11.06 6.14
N GLU A 158 25.17 -11.24 6.95
CA GLU A 158 25.32 -10.65 8.29
C GLU A 158 25.27 -9.11 8.30
N ARG A 159 25.47 -8.47 7.15
CA ARG A 159 25.45 -7.01 6.98
C ARG A 159 24.09 -6.49 6.51
N THR A 160 23.19 -7.37 6.11
CA THR A 160 21.87 -7.02 5.60
C THR A 160 21.02 -6.47 6.74
N ARG A 161 20.61 -5.20 6.67
CA ARG A 161 19.70 -4.53 7.61
C ARG A 161 18.23 -4.74 7.24
N LEU A 162 17.94 -4.65 5.95
CA LEU A 162 16.59 -4.67 5.39
C LEU A 162 16.61 -5.43 4.06
N VAL A 163 15.56 -6.21 3.83
CA VAL A 163 15.21 -6.75 2.51
C VAL A 163 13.90 -6.07 2.12
N SER A 164 13.87 -5.38 0.99
CA SER A 164 12.70 -4.65 0.48
C SER A 164 12.43 -5.14 -0.94
N LEU A 165 11.32 -5.86 -1.14
CA LEU A 165 10.96 -6.49 -2.40
C LEU A 165 9.45 -6.30 -2.67
N SER A 166 9.09 -6.21 -3.95
CA SER A 166 7.72 -6.14 -4.45
C SER A 166 7.14 -7.51 -4.82
#